data_AF-A0A971HL02-F1
#
_entry.id   AF-A0A971HL02-F1
#
_cell.length_a   1.000
_cell.length_b   1.000
_cell.length_c   1.000
_cell.angle_alpha   90.00
_cell.angle_beta   90.00
_cell.angle_gamma   90.00
#
_symmetry.space_group_name_H-M   'P 1'
#
loop_
_entity.id
_entity.type
_entity.pdbx_description
1 polymer ?
#
loop_
_entity_poly.entity_id
_entity_poly.type
_entity_poly.pdbx_seq_one_letter_code
_entity_poly.pdbx_strand_id
1 'polypeptide(L)'
;MISVGIYIRVSTEDQAREGHSLDEQEERLKNFCLAKDYKIYKVYKDAGISAIETSSAICNVASFGLMEKLGFIKRSEETHKQKYTFLEEPIECYSYWITSKEYLSVSNKTI
;
A
#
# COMPACT_ATOMS: atom_id res chain seq x y z
N MET A 1 14.75 -28.20 18.50
CA MET A 1 14.96 -27.01 17.66
C MET A 1 13.66 -26.24 17.58
N ILE A 2 13.61 -25.03 18.16
CA ILE A 2 12.40 -24.20 18.17
C ILE A 2 12.28 -23.51 16.81
N SER A 3 11.09 -23.52 16.22
CA SER A 3 10.84 -22.81 14.96
C SER A 3 10.11 -21.49 15.22
N VAL A 4 10.59 -20.42 14.60
CA VAL A 4 10.10 -19.05 14.84
C VAL A 4 9.81 -18.35 13.52
N GLY A 5 8.82 -17.47 13.52
CA GLY A 5 8.58 -16.50 12.45
C GLY A 5 9.10 -15.13 12.84
N ILE A 6 9.65 -14.39 11.89
CA ILE A 6 10.08 -13.00 12.06
C ILE A 6 9.00 -12.12 11.44
N TYR A 7 8.50 -11.11 12.16
CA TYR A 7 7.59 -10.10 11.64
C TYR A 7 8.24 -8.72 11.77
N ILE A 8 8.37 -8.01 10.67
CA ILE A 8 8.96 -6.66 10.59
C ILE A 8 7.96 -5.70 9.94
N ARG A 9 7.91 -4.47 10.45
CA ARG A 9 6.92 -3.45 10.08
C ARG A 9 7.55 -2.07 10.20
N VAL A 10 7.18 -1.16 9.30
CA VAL A 10 7.37 0.28 9.47
C VAL A 10 6.02 0.96 9.50
N SER A 11 5.81 1.84 10.48
CA SER A 11 4.52 2.55 10.61
C SER A 11 4.53 3.89 9.88
N THR A 12 5.71 4.48 9.66
CA THR A 12 5.91 5.69 8.86
C THR A 12 7.17 5.54 7.99
N GLU A 13 7.20 6.21 6.82
CA GLU A 13 8.40 6.23 5.97
C GLU A 13 9.58 6.96 6.64
N ASP A 14 9.31 7.88 7.56
CA ASP A 14 10.35 8.59 8.32
C ASP A 14 11.10 7.63 9.26
N GLN A 15 10.42 6.64 9.86
CA GLN A 15 11.07 5.58 10.64
C GLN A 15 12.01 4.71 9.80
N ALA A 16 11.72 4.53 8.51
CA ALA A 16 12.57 3.79 7.58
C ALA A 16 13.82 4.59 7.14
N ARG A 17 13.76 5.93 7.17
CA ARG A 17 14.86 6.83 6.78
C ARG A 17 15.79 7.22 7.93
N GLU A 18 15.27 7.41 9.14
CA GLU A 18 16.03 8.10 10.21
C GLU A 18 16.63 7.20 11.31
N GLY A 19 16.41 5.88 11.32
CA GLY A 19 17.16 5.09 12.33
C GLY A 19 16.93 3.60 12.49
N HIS A 20 15.90 2.98 11.89
CA HIS A 20 15.72 1.52 11.94
C HIS A 20 15.10 1.01 10.65
N SER A 21 15.91 0.89 9.61
CA SER A 21 15.46 0.33 8.34
C SER A 21 14.89 -1.08 8.55
N LEU A 22 13.97 -1.50 7.69
CA LEU A 22 13.43 -2.87 7.73
C LEU A 22 14.56 -3.92 7.65
N ASP A 23 15.64 -3.58 6.95
CA ASP A 23 16.77 -4.48 6.75
C ASP A 23 17.61 -4.61 8.02
N GLU A 24 17.79 -3.52 8.78
CA GLU A 24 18.44 -3.55 10.10
C GLU A 24 17.61 -4.36 11.12
N GLN A 25 16.28 -4.19 11.12
CA GLN A 25 15.38 -4.98 11.97
C GLN A 25 15.47 -6.47 11.64
N GLU A 26 15.51 -6.81 10.35
CA GLU A 26 15.64 -8.18 9.88
C GLU A 26 16.98 -8.79 10.29
N GLU A 27 18.09 -8.07 10.09
CA GLU A 27 19.44 -8.53 10.44
C GLU A 27 19.56 -8.78 11.95
N ARG A 28 19.07 -7.85 12.78
CA ARG A 28 19.10 -7.98 14.23
C ARG A 28 18.29 -9.18 14.74
N LEU A 29 17.11 -9.42 14.15
CA LEU A 29 16.26 -10.57 14.52
C LEU A 29 16.85 -11.89 14.03
N LYS A 30 17.48 -11.91 12.85
CA LYS A 30 18.22 -13.09 12.36
C LYS A 30 19.39 -13.43 13.27
N ASN A 31 20.19 -12.44 13.67
CA ASN A 31 21.32 -12.62 14.58
C ASN A 31 20.87 -13.13 15.95
N PHE A 32 19.75 -12.62 16.47
CA PHE A 32 19.14 -13.13 17.71
C PHE A 32 18.71 -14.60 17.58
N CYS A 33 18.06 -14.98 16.47
CA CYS A 33 17.65 -16.36 16.24
C CYS A 33 18.87 -17.30 16.10
N LEU A 34 19.92 -16.85 15.43
CA LEU A 34 21.18 -17.59 15.29
C LEU A 34 21.84 -17.82 16.65
N ALA A 35 21.95 -16.78 17.49
CA ALA A 35 22.52 -16.88 18.84
C ALA A 35 21.71 -17.79 19.79
N LYS A 36 20.43 -18.04 19.48
CA LYS A 36 19.52 -18.87 20.28
C LYS A 36 19.27 -20.27 19.69
N ASP A 37 19.93 -20.62 18.59
CA ASP A 37 19.73 -21.88 17.88
C ASP A 37 18.26 -22.11 17.45
N TYR A 38 17.61 -21.03 17.00
CA TYR A 38 16.24 -21.06 16.51
C TYR A 38 16.21 -21.22 14.98
N LYS A 39 15.29 -22.06 14.49
CA LYS A 39 15.05 -22.23 13.06
C LYS A 39 14.03 -21.21 12.56
N ILE A 40 14.48 -20.25 11.77
CA ILE A 40 13.60 -19.28 11.13
C ILE A 40 12.75 -20.00 10.07
N TYR A 41 11.43 -19.95 10.21
CA TYR A 41 10.48 -20.52 9.25
C TYR A 41 10.21 -19.54 8.10
N LYS A 42 9.89 -18.29 8.43
CA LYS A 42 9.53 -17.25 7.47
C LYS A 42 9.74 -15.85 8.06
N VAL A 43 10.10 -14.91 7.20
CA VAL A 43 10.08 -13.47 7.49
C VAL A 43 8.85 -12.85 6.83
N TYR A 44 8.04 -12.15 7.61
CA TYR A 44 6.85 -11.42 7.18
C TYR A 44 7.17 -9.93 7.22
N LYS A 45 7.21 -9.29 6.04
CA LYS A 45 7.57 -7.87 5.88
C LYS A 45 6.30 -7.08 5.55
N ASP A 46 5.88 -6.24 6.47
CA ASP A 46 4.81 -5.25 6.28
C ASP A 46 5.46 -3.92 5.90
N ALA A 47 5.72 -3.75 4.61
CA ALA A 47 6.40 -2.58 4.06
C ALA A 47 5.48 -1.35 3.90
N GLY A 48 4.24 -1.42 4.39
CA GLY A 48 3.22 -0.40 4.16
C GLY A 48 2.69 -0.39 2.72
N ILE A 49 1.64 0.40 2.50
CA ILE A 49 1.13 0.69 1.15
C ILE A 49 1.95 1.84 0.60
N SER A 50 2.64 1.65 -0.51
CA SER A 50 3.41 2.72 -1.18
C SER A 50 2.50 3.66 -1.97
N ALA A 51 1.44 3.12 -2.56
CA ALA A 51 0.47 3.85 -3.34
C ALA A 51 -0.84 3.05 -3.51
N ILE A 52 -1.90 3.76 -3.86
CA ILE A 52 -3.22 3.20 -4.12
C ILE A 52 -3.49 3.30 -5.62
N GLU A 53 -3.76 2.15 -6.25
CA GLU A 53 -4.33 2.05 -7.60
C GLU A 53 -5.82 1.78 -7.48
N THR A 54 -6.62 2.59 -8.16
CA THR A 54 -8.07 2.39 -8.16
C THR A 54 -8.68 2.78 -9.51
N SER A 55 -9.93 2.39 -9.71
CA SER A 55 -10.67 2.66 -10.93
C SER A 55 -12.02 3.28 -10.61
N SER A 56 -12.40 4.29 -11.38
CA SER A 56 -13.68 4.99 -11.22
C SER A 56 -14.50 4.91 -12.50
N ALA A 57 -15.76 4.53 -12.36
CA ALA A 57 -16.72 4.48 -13.46
C ALA A 57 -16.89 5.85 -14.12
N ILE A 58 -16.88 5.88 -15.45
CA ILE A 58 -17.02 7.11 -16.25
C ILE A 58 -18.47 7.58 -16.31
N CYS A 59 -19.41 6.63 -16.28
CA CYS A 59 -20.84 6.92 -16.33
C CYS A 59 -21.35 7.71 -15.12
N ASN A 60 -20.56 7.82 -14.04
CA ASN A 60 -20.90 8.61 -12.87
C ASN A 60 -19.90 9.76 -12.68
N VAL A 61 -20.33 10.96 -13.05
CA VAL A 61 -19.54 12.20 -12.94
C VAL A 61 -19.07 12.45 -11.50
N ALA A 62 -19.89 12.12 -10.51
CA ALA A 62 -19.53 12.31 -9.11
C ALA A 62 -18.41 11.35 -8.68
N SER A 63 -18.32 10.15 -9.25
CA SER A 63 -17.32 9.16 -8.88
C SER A 63 -15.91 9.62 -9.23
N PHE A 64 -15.67 10.04 -10.47
CA PHE A 64 -14.33 10.49 -10.86
C PHE A 64 -14.00 11.88 -10.34
N GLY A 65 -14.99 12.77 -10.23
CA GLY A 65 -14.81 14.08 -9.62
C GLY A 65 -14.41 14.01 -8.13
N LEU A 66 -14.91 13.00 -7.41
CA LEU A 66 -14.47 12.74 -6.02
C LEU A 66 -13.00 12.31 -5.97
N MET A 67 -12.57 11.43 -6.87
CA MET A 67 -11.17 10.98 -6.93
C MET A 67 -10.23 12.17 -7.13
N GLU A 68 -10.52 13.02 -8.11
CA GLU A 68 -9.73 14.22 -8.39
C GLU A 68 -9.72 15.21 -7.22
N LYS A 69 -10.88 15.40 -6.56
CA LYS A 69 -10.98 16.24 -5.37
C LYS A 69 -10.17 15.70 -4.18
N LEU A 70 -10.05 14.39 -4.06
CA LEU A 70 -9.24 13.72 -3.03
C LEU A 70 -7.75 13.64 -3.41
N GLY A 71 -7.34 14.26 -4.52
CA GLY A 71 -5.94 14.33 -4.95
C GLY A 71 -5.44 13.11 -5.70
N PHE A 72 -6.33 12.21 -6.15
CA PHE A 72 -5.93 11.11 -7.02
C PHE A 72 -5.60 11.63 -8.42
N ILE A 73 -4.49 11.15 -8.97
CA ILE A 73 -4.00 11.52 -10.30
C ILE A 73 -4.50 10.51 -11.32
N LYS A 74 -5.14 11.00 -12.38
CA LYS A 74 -5.57 10.19 -13.52
C LYS A 74 -4.33 9.72 -14.31
N ARG A 75 -4.17 8.41 -14.50
CA ARG A 75 -2.97 7.84 -15.15
C ARG A 75 -2.88 8.13 -16.64
N SER A 76 -4.02 8.11 -17.32
CA SER A 76 -4.15 8.42 -18.74
C SER A 76 -5.61 8.74 -19.06
N GLU A 77 -5.84 9.31 -20.25
CA GLU A 77 -7.19 9.44 -20.83
C GLU A 77 -7.75 8.10 -21.34
N GLU A 78 -6.94 7.04 -21.33
CA GLU A 78 -7.35 5.70 -21.75
C GLU A 78 -8.30 5.08 -20.71
N THR A 79 -9.32 4.40 -21.23
CA THR A 79 -10.34 3.74 -20.41
C THR A 79 -10.18 2.24 -20.50
N HIS A 80 -10.59 1.53 -19.46
CA HIS A 80 -10.65 0.07 -19.47
C HIS A 80 -12.01 -0.42 -19.01
N LYS A 81 -12.39 -1.61 -19.48
CA LYS A 81 -13.60 -2.28 -19.04
C LYS A 81 -13.33 -3.06 -17.76
N GLN A 82 -14.09 -2.77 -16.71
CA GLN A 82 -14.01 -3.47 -15.44
C GLN A 82 -15.37 -4.03 -15.05
N LYS A 83 -15.41 -5.35 -14.79
CA LYS A 83 -16.61 -6.03 -14.30
C LYS A 83 -16.67 -5.94 -12.78
N TYR A 84 -17.70 -5.29 -12.26
CA TYR A 84 -17.98 -5.25 -10.82
C TYR A 84 -18.81 -6.47 -10.41
N THR A 85 -18.65 -6.92 -9.17
CA THR A 85 -19.27 -8.15 -8.64
C THR A 85 -20.79 -8.22 -8.87
N PHE A 86 -21.47 -7.08 -8.78
CA PHE A 86 -22.93 -6.99 -8.86
C PHE A 86 -23.46 -6.51 -10.21
N LEU A 87 -22.59 -6.31 -11.20
CA LEU A 87 -22.98 -5.86 -12.54
C LEU A 87 -22.90 -7.02 -13.54
N GLU A 88 -23.92 -7.12 -14.38
CA GLU A 88 -23.98 -8.12 -15.45
C GLU A 88 -22.90 -7.86 -16.49
N GLU A 89 -22.80 -6.59 -16.92
CA GLU A 89 -21.87 -6.12 -17.95
C GLU A 89 -20.70 -5.32 -17.35
N PRO A 90 -19.48 -5.45 -17.92
CA PRO A 90 -18.36 -4.58 -17.59
C PRO A 90 -18.63 -3.11 -17.93
N ILE A 91 -18.18 -2.20 -17.07
CA ILE A 91 -18.30 -0.76 -17.28
C ILE A 91 -16.95 -0.13 -17.61
N GLU A 92 -16.98 0.98 -18.34
CA GLU A 92 -15.77 1.74 -18.63
C GLU A 92 -15.37 2.59 -17.42
N CYS A 93 -14.09 2.48 -17.07
CA CYS A 93 -13.49 3.16 -15.93
C CYS A 93 -12.23 3.94 -16.33
N TYR A 94 -11.97 5.02 -15.61
CA TYR A 94 -10.66 5.66 -15.57
C TYR A 94 -9.78 5.01 -14.50
N SER A 95 -8.48 4.96 -14.76
CA SER A 95 -7.47 4.50 -13.81
C SER A 95 -6.84 5.67 -13.06
N TYR A 96 -6.79 5.55 -11.74
CA TYR A 96 -6.28 6.55 -10.82
C TYR A 96 -5.15 6.00 -9.94
N TRP A 97 -4.25 6.89 -9.56
CA TRP A 97 -3.11 6.61 -8.69
C TRP A 97 -2.91 7.74 -7.68
N ILE A 98 -2.55 7.40 -6.46
CA ILE A 98 -2.03 8.34 -5.46
C ILE A 98 -0.98 7.65 -4.61
N THR A 99 0.11 8.34 -4.28
CA THR A 99 1.09 7.81 -3.33
C THR A 99 0.56 7.90 -1.91
N SER A 100 1.07 7.03 -1.02
CA SER A 100 0.70 7.03 0.40
C SER A 100 0.99 8.39 1.07
N LYS A 101 2.12 9.02 0.72
CA LYS A 101 2.48 10.38 1.18
C LYS A 101 1.44 11.41 0.79
N GLU A 102 1.06 11.43 -0.49
CA GLU A 102 0.09 12.39 -1.02
C GLU A 102 -1.27 12.19 -0.36
N TYR A 103 -1.73 10.94 -0.25
CA TYR A 103 -3.00 10.61 0.40
C TYR A 103 -3.06 11.08 1.85
N LEU A 104 -2.03 10.79 2.64
CA LEU A 104 -1.95 11.22 4.05
C LEU A 104 -1.88 12.75 4.18
N SER A 105 -1.23 13.43 3.24
CA SER A 105 -1.15 14.89 3.22
C SER A 105 -2.51 15.57 2.97
N VAL A 106 -3.36 14.95 2.13
CA VAL A 106 -4.71 15.44 1.83
C VAL A 106 -5.65 15.15 3.00
N SER A 107 -5.58 13.94 3.56
CA SER A 107 -6.40 13.54 4.73
C SER A 107 -6.19 14.48 5.92
N ASN A 108 -4.94 14.87 6.19
CA ASN A 108 -4.61 15.73 7.33
C ASN A 108 -5.05 17.20 7.16
N LYS A 109 -5.40 17.64 5.94
CA LYS A 109 -5.91 18.99 5.65
C LYS A 109 -7.44 19.13 5.74
N THR A 110 -8.16 18.01 5.83
CA THR A 110 -9.61 17.96 5.68
C THR A 110 -10.32 17.85 7.05
N ILE A 111 -9.58 17.99 8.16
CA ILE A 111 -10.09 18.02 9.55
C ILE A 111 -9.92 19.43 10.11
#